data_AF-A0A1I0W378-F1
#
_entry.id   AF-A0A1I0W378-F1
#
_cell.length_a   1.000
_cell.length_b   1.000
_cell.length_c   1.000
_cell.angle_alpha   90.00
_cell.angle_beta   90.00
_cell.angle_gamma   90.00
#
_symmetry.space_group_name_H-M   'P 1'
#
loop_
_entity.id
_entity.type
_entity.pdbx_description
1 polymer ?
#
loop_
_entity_poly.entity_id
_entity_poly.type
_entity_poly.pdbx_seq_one_letter_code
_entity_poly.pdbx_strand_id
1 'polypeptide(L)'
;MAVSDGAPRGQDRRGTGIDHRFVVTVDRDGPRMQEFRDQPGGHRFEVFDGVDLRRETPVEVAGRVDGAVLRSRYARDLAPGEVGCALSHREVMKHIASLSALSDLDAVLVVEDDAVLHEDLEMLLPWLLEQPFDVMPLHHGSASRLGIAEPEGSLLMERLYPMSPWARSNATGGFRVGYTSPEAWMLTVGYLVRKRAARHLARLEEGLLTRVADDYRVIGNHGLRVCQVRPSLIWESANQESVITGTGRVLGSSDTTDTDVIRRMRSQATSRGLHLRKQAWLTGRDLSSRLPWSVRQSALSRRARASWNDAVPRMPARLRHLARPGVP
;
A
#
# COMPACT_ATOMS: atom_id res chain seq x y z
N MET A 1 -47.82 -24.41 -33.14
CA MET A 1 -47.37 -23.91 -31.83
C MET A 1 -46.08 -24.65 -31.48
N ALA A 2 -44.94 -24.02 -31.70
CA ALA A 2 -43.63 -24.58 -31.38
C ALA A 2 -42.99 -23.68 -30.31
N VAL A 3 -42.68 -24.29 -29.17
CA VAL A 3 -42.04 -23.65 -28.02
C VAL A 3 -40.54 -23.59 -28.32
N SER A 4 -39.97 -22.39 -28.29
CA SER A 4 -38.53 -22.15 -28.45
C SER A 4 -37.81 -22.41 -27.13
N ASP A 5 -36.92 -23.40 -27.11
CA ASP A 5 -35.97 -23.61 -26.02
C ASP A 5 -34.91 -22.50 -26.04
N GLY A 6 -34.97 -21.64 -25.02
CA GLY A 6 -33.94 -20.65 -24.73
C GLY A 6 -32.73 -21.34 -24.09
N ALA A 7 -31.63 -21.41 -24.83
CA ALA A 7 -30.33 -21.80 -24.29
C ALA A 7 -29.91 -20.81 -23.17
N PRO A 8 -29.39 -21.30 -22.03
CA PRO A 8 -29.00 -20.43 -20.93
C PRO A 8 -27.77 -19.62 -21.32
N ARG A 9 -27.87 -18.29 -21.13
CA ARG A 9 -26.77 -17.34 -21.27
C ARG A 9 -25.62 -17.75 -20.35
N GLY A 10 -24.42 -17.81 -20.93
CA GLY A 10 -23.22 -18.37 -20.33
C GLY A 10 -22.95 -17.93 -18.90
N GLN A 11 -22.59 -18.92 -18.10
CA GLN A 11 -22.03 -18.79 -16.76
C GLN A 11 -20.79 -17.89 -16.77
N ASP A 12 -20.94 -16.78 -16.07
CA ASP A 12 -19.98 -16.09 -15.21
C ASP A 12 -18.54 -16.65 -15.22
N ARG A 13 -17.66 -16.03 -16.02
CA ARG A 13 -16.19 -16.18 -15.91
C ARG A 13 -15.66 -15.41 -14.69
N ARG A 14 -16.11 -15.73 -13.49
CA ARG A 14 -15.40 -15.31 -12.27
C ARG A 14 -14.29 -16.32 -12.00
N GLY A 15 -13.15 -16.11 -12.67
CA GLY A 15 -11.93 -16.83 -12.36
C GLY A 15 -11.60 -16.68 -10.88
N THR A 16 -11.36 -17.78 -10.19
CA THR A 16 -11.04 -17.83 -8.75
C THR A 16 -9.60 -17.38 -8.46
N GLY A 17 -9.02 -16.52 -9.30
CA GLY A 17 -7.60 -16.19 -9.26
C GLY A 17 -7.31 -14.81 -9.80
N ILE A 18 -6.07 -14.38 -9.61
CA ILE A 18 -5.53 -13.14 -10.18
C ILE A 18 -4.83 -13.49 -11.49
N ASP A 19 -5.39 -13.01 -12.59
CA ASP A 19 -4.89 -13.25 -13.96
C ASP A 19 -3.67 -12.37 -14.29
N HIS A 20 -3.56 -11.19 -13.69
CA HIS A 20 -2.46 -10.25 -13.92
C HIS A 20 -1.62 -10.05 -12.68
N ARG A 21 -0.33 -10.34 -12.79
CA ARG A 21 0.62 -10.28 -11.67
C ARG A 21 1.91 -9.65 -12.15
N PHE A 22 2.36 -8.59 -11.48
CA PHE A 22 3.57 -7.87 -11.86
C PHE A 22 4.61 -7.93 -10.75
N VAL A 23 5.84 -8.27 -11.12
CA VAL A 23 7.02 -8.08 -10.27
C VAL A 23 7.82 -6.92 -10.82
N VAL A 24 8.03 -5.89 -9.98
CA VAL A 24 8.76 -4.68 -10.33
C VAL A 24 10.23 -4.89 -10.00
N THR A 25 11.10 -4.71 -10.99
CA THR A 25 12.56 -4.80 -10.80
C THR A 25 13.28 -3.80 -11.69
N VAL A 26 14.43 -3.31 -11.24
CA VAL A 26 15.37 -2.54 -12.07
C VAL A 26 16.48 -3.42 -12.66
N ASP A 27 16.51 -4.72 -12.32
CA ASP A 27 17.54 -5.67 -12.73
C ASP A 27 16.91 -7.05 -13.05
N ARG A 28 16.45 -7.21 -14.30
CA ARG A 28 15.71 -8.40 -14.76
C ARG A 28 16.48 -9.71 -14.62
N ASP A 29 17.79 -9.66 -14.77
CA ASP A 29 18.67 -10.82 -14.80
C ASP A 29 19.51 -10.91 -13.50
N GLY A 30 19.20 -10.06 -12.52
CA GLY A 30 19.88 -9.99 -11.24
C GLY A 30 19.52 -11.12 -10.28
N PRO A 31 20.34 -11.33 -9.23
CA PRO A 31 20.13 -12.39 -8.25
C PRO A 31 18.81 -12.25 -7.49
N ARG A 32 18.36 -11.03 -7.18
CA ARG A 32 17.05 -10.78 -6.52
C ARG A 32 15.89 -11.34 -7.33
N MET A 33 15.88 -11.06 -8.63
CA MET A 33 14.85 -11.54 -9.55
C MET A 33 14.91 -13.07 -9.70
N GLN A 34 16.09 -13.67 -9.70
CA GLN A 34 16.23 -15.14 -9.70
C GLN A 34 15.65 -15.75 -8.41
N GLU A 35 16.06 -15.24 -7.25
CA GLU A 35 15.54 -15.68 -5.94
C GLU A 35 14.01 -15.53 -5.86
N PHE A 36 13.45 -14.44 -6.39
CA PHE A 36 12.01 -14.25 -6.46
C PHE A 36 11.32 -15.32 -7.33
N ARG A 37 11.86 -15.62 -8.51
CA ARG A 37 11.26 -16.60 -9.44
C ARG A 37 11.28 -18.02 -8.89
N ASP A 38 12.30 -18.35 -8.10
CA ASP A 38 12.48 -19.67 -7.50
C ASP A 38 11.49 -19.94 -6.35
N GLN A 39 10.83 -18.90 -5.82
CA GLN A 39 9.78 -19.07 -4.82
C GLN A 39 8.54 -19.76 -5.40
N PRO A 40 7.79 -20.54 -4.59
CA PRO A 40 6.50 -21.09 -5.00
C PRO A 40 5.55 -19.99 -5.52
N GLY A 41 5.15 -20.10 -6.79
CA GLY A 41 4.28 -19.13 -7.46
C GLY A 41 5.00 -17.90 -8.07
N GLY A 42 6.29 -17.71 -7.81
CA GLY A 42 7.08 -16.57 -8.35
C GLY A 42 7.14 -16.54 -9.88
N HIS A 43 7.21 -17.71 -10.52
CA HIS A 43 7.17 -17.85 -11.99
C HIS A 43 5.86 -17.35 -12.65
N ARG A 44 4.81 -17.06 -11.88
CA ARG A 44 3.51 -16.59 -12.40
C ARG A 44 3.46 -15.08 -12.60
N PHE A 45 4.52 -14.36 -12.26
CA PHE A 45 4.59 -12.91 -12.37
C PHE A 45 5.23 -12.49 -13.68
N GLU A 46 4.59 -11.54 -14.34
CA GLU A 46 5.15 -10.80 -15.46
C GLU A 46 6.14 -9.76 -14.91
N VAL A 47 7.31 -9.66 -15.53
CA VAL A 47 8.33 -8.69 -15.12
C VAL A 47 7.97 -7.31 -15.65
N PHE A 48 7.87 -6.34 -14.75
CA PHE A 48 7.70 -4.94 -15.05
C PHE A 48 8.99 -4.17 -14.79
N ASP A 49 9.48 -3.45 -15.80
CA ASP A 49 10.69 -2.65 -15.66
C ASP A 49 10.46 -1.44 -14.76
N GLY A 50 11.15 -1.45 -13.62
CA GLY A 50 11.25 -0.32 -12.73
C GLY A 50 12.05 0.82 -13.36
N VAL A 51 11.87 2.00 -12.78
CA VAL A 51 12.57 3.22 -13.12
C VAL A 51 13.91 3.25 -12.38
N ASP A 52 15.00 2.99 -13.11
CA ASP A 52 16.36 3.06 -12.58
C ASP A 52 16.94 4.47 -12.69
N LEU A 53 16.86 5.22 -11.58
CA LEU A 53 17.39 6.59 -11.53
C LEU A 53 18.91 6.70 -11.69
N ARG A 54 19.67 5.60 -11.55
CA ARG A 54 21.12 5.61 -11.81
C ARG A 54 21.43 5.91 -13.28
N ARG A 55 20.44 5.73 -14.16
CA ARG A 55 20.52 5.96 -15.60
C ARG A 55 19.94 7.31 -16.03
N GLU A 56 19.50 8.14 -15.07
CA GLU A 56 18.84 9.41 -15.33
C GLU A 56 19.66 10.59 -14.81
N THR A 57 19.56 11.72 -15.50
CA THR A 57 20.15 12.99 -15.07
C THR A 57 19.26 13.70 -14.04
N PRO A 58 19.83 14.57 -13.17
CA PRO A 58 19.02 15.35 -12.22
C PRO A 58 17.92 16.19 -12.87
N VAL A 59 18.14 16.68 -14.11
CA VAL A 59 17.15 17.47 -14.86
C VAL A 59 15.97 16.61 -15.29
N GLU A 60 16.22 15.39 -15.76
CA GLU A 60 15.15 14.43 -16.14
C GLU A 60 14.30 14.05 -14.93
N VAL A 61 14.94 13.81 -13.77
CA VAL A 61 14.23 13.51 -12.52
C VAL A 61 13.39 14.70 -12.08
N ALA A 62 13.93 15.93 -12.11
CA ALA A 62 13.20 17.15 -11.75
C ALA A 62 11.97 17.40 -12.63
N GLY A 63 11.99 16.95 -13.89
CA GLY A 63 10.83 17.02 -14.79
C GLY A 63 9.71 16.02 -14.46
N ARG A 64 9.92 15.09 -13.52
CA ARG A 64 8.98 14.02 -13.19
C ARG A 64 8.45 14.09 -11.76
N VAL A 65 9.07 14.88 -10.89
CA VAL A 65 8.76 14.98 -9.46
C VAL A 65 8.55 16.42 -9.01
N ASP A 66 7.61 16.64 -8.10
CA ASP A 66 7.43 17.94 -7.46
C ASP A 66 8.22 17.94 -6.14
N GLY A 67 9.49 18.31 -6.23
CA GLY A 67 10.39 18.32 -5.09
C GLY A 67 9.91 19.22 -3.94
N ALA A 68 9.20 20.31 -4.24
CA ALA A 68 8.68 21.22 -3.22
C ALA A 68 7.52 20.60 -2.44
N VAL A 69 6.57 19.97 -3.12
CA VAL A 69 5.46 19.25 -2.49
C VAL A 69 5.97 18.05 -1.69
N LEU A 70 6.92 17.29 -2.25
CA LEU A 70 7.54 16.15 -1.55
C LEU A 70 8.26 16.59 -0.28
N ARG A 71 9.11 17.62 -0.35
CA ARG A 71 9.82 18.17 0.82
C ARG A 71 8.85 18.71 1.87
N SER A 72 7.82 19.44 1.45
CA SER A 72 6.78 19.95 2.36
C SER A 72 6.02 18.83 3.06
N ARG A 73 5.76 17.72 2.35
CA ARG A 73 4.99 16.58 2.86
C ARG A 73 5.79 15.68 3.79
N TYR A 74 7.05 15.40 3.44
CA TYR A 74 7.89 14.44 4.15
C TYR A 74 8.91 15.09 5.08
N ALA A 75 8.99 16.43 5.09
CA ALA A 75 9.94 17.23 5.88
C ALA A 75 11.41 16.88 5.60
N ARG A 76 11.69 16.25 4.46
CA ARG A 76 13.03 15.89 3.97
C ARG A 76 13.00 15.69 2.47
N ASP A 77 14.19 15.63 1.88
CA ASP A 77 14.35 15.09 0.54
C ASP A 77 14.15 13.58 0.53
N LEU A 78 13.57 13.09 -0.56
CA LEU A 78 13.48 11.66 -0.81
C LEU A 78 14.83 11.13 -1.30
N ALA A 79 15.19 9.94 -0.84
CA ALA A 79 16.35 9.25 -1.38
C ALA A 79 16.08 8.85 -2.85
N PRO A 80 17.12 8.71 -3.70
CA PRO A 80 16.95 8.25 -5.08
C PRO A 80 16.17 6.93 -5.18
N GLY A 81 16.41 5.97 -4.27
CA GLY A 81 15.65 4.72 -4.21
C GLY A 81 14.15 4.94 -3.97
N GLU A 82 13.77 5.87 -3.10
CA GLU A 82 12.36 6.19 -2.84
C GLU A 82 11.68 6.85 -4.05
N VAL A 83 12.41 7.73 -4.76
CA VAL A 83 11.92 8.35 -5.99
C VAL A 83 11.77 7.31 -7.10
N GLY A 84 12.77 6.45 -7.30
CA GLY A 84 12.75 5.37 -8.28
C GLY A 84 11.61 4.38 -8.03
N CYS A 85 11.44 3.95 -6.78
CA CYS A 85 10.30 3.11 -6.37
C CYS A 85 8.96 3.82 -6.68
N ALA A 86 8.77 5.08 -6.25
CA ALA A 86 7.54 5.80 -6.48
C ALA A 86 7.21 6.01 -7.97
N LEU A 87 8.22 6.31 -8.80
CA LEU A 87 8.04 6.40 -10.25
C LEU A 87 7.71 5.04 -10.88
N SER A 88 8.39 3.96 -10.48
CA SER A 88 8.11 2.60 -10.95
C SER A 88 6.66 2.21 -10.70
N HIS A 89 6.18 2.40 -9.47
CA HIS A 89 4.80 2.08 -9.11
C HIS A 89 3.78 2.98 -9.81
N ARG A 90 4.11 4.24 -10.09
CA ARG A 90 3.26 5.10 -10.94
C ARG A 90 3.12 4.54 -12.36
N GLU A 91 4.22 4.11 -12.97
CA GLU A 91 4.18 3.53 -14.32
C GLU A 91 3.42 2.18 -14.34
N VAL A 92 3.55 1.34 -13.30
CA VAL A 92 2.72 0.15 -13.13
C VAL A 92 1.23 0.51 -13.06
N MET A 93 0.85 1.54 -12.30
CA MET A 93 -0.55 1.98 -12.20
C MET A 93 -1.10 2.44 -13.55
N LYS A 94 -0.31 3.17 -14.35
CA LYS A 94 -0.67 3.58 -15.71
C LYS A 94 -0.84 2.37 -16.61
N HIS A 95 0.06 1.39 -16.54
CA HIS A 95 -0.03 0.16 -17.30
C HIS A 95 -1.32 -0.59 -16.97
N ILE A 96 -1.59 -0.87 -15.69
CA ILE A 96 -2.84 -1.52 -15.23
C ILE A 96 -4.08 -0.76 -15.71
N ALA A 97 -4.05 0.58 -15.64
CA ALA A 97 -5.17 1.40 -16.10
C ALA A 97 -5.44 1.26 -17.61
N SER A 98 -4.39 0.98 -18.41
CA SER A 98 -4.47 0.79 -19.86
C SER A 98 -4.92 -0.60 -20.31
N LEU A 99 -4.84 -1.62 -19.44
CA LEU A 99 -5.19 -3.01 -19.77
C LEU A 99 -6.68 -3.14 -20.08
N SER A 100 -7.05 -3.21 -21.37
CA SER A 100 -8.44 -3.29 -21.82
C SER A 100 -9.17 -4.56 -21.37
N ALA A 101 -8.43 -5.65 -21.13
CA ALA A 101 -8.97 -6.93 -20.66
C ALA A 101 -9.57 -6.87 -19.25
N LEU A 102 -9.14 -5.91 -18.43
CA LEU A 102 -9.60 -5.76 -17.05
C LEU A 102 -10.86 -4.88 -16.96
N SER A 103 -11.84 -5.32 -16.18
CA SER A 103 -12.93 -4.50 -15.68
C SER A 103 -12.46 -3.59 -14.52
N ASP A 104 -13.27 -2.60 -14.16
CA ASP A 104 -12.96 -1.68 -13.05
C ASP A 104 -12.80 -2.39 -11.69
N LEU A 105 -13.39 -3.57 -11.52
CA LEU A 105 -13.38 -4.34 -10.28
C LEU A 105 -12.31 -5.41 -10.23
N ASP A 106 -11.69 -5.74 -11.36
CA ASP A 106 -10.62 -6.73 -11.39
C ASP A 106 -9.39 -6.19 -10.67
N ALA A 107 -8.72 -7.10 -9.96
CA ALA A 107 -7.54 -6.78 -9.17
C ALA A 107 -6.28 -7.36 -9.83
N VAL A 108 -5.18 -6.65 -9.61
CA VAL A 108 -3.83 -7.03 -10.02
C VAL A 108 -3.00 -7.17 -8.77
N LEU A 109 -2.16 -8.21 -8.72
CA LEU A 109 -1.14 -8.38 -7.69
C LEU A 109 0.16 -7.76 -8.17
N VAL A 110 0.70 -6.81 -7.40
CA VAL A 110 1.97 -6.18 -7.69
C VAL A 110 2.92 -6.41 -6.53
N VAL A 111 4.15 -6.80 -6.84
CA VAL A 111 5.22 -7.03 -5.87
C VAL A 111 6.54 -6.43 -6.35
N GLU A 112 7.49 -6.23 -5.43
CA GLU A 112 8.89 -5.92 -5.74
C GLU A 112 9.70 -7.22 -5.83
N ASP A 113 10.88 -7.19 -6.45
CA ASP A 113 11.75 -8.37 -6.62
C ASP A 113 12.45 -8.86 -5.34
N ASP A 114 12.36 -8.10 -4.23
CA ASP A 114 12.73 -8.56 -2.89
C ASP A 114 11.54 -9.07 -2.06
N ALA A 115 10.39 -9.24 -2.69
CA ALA A 115 9.24 -9.84 -2.02
C ALA A 115 9.48 -11.31 -1.71
N VAL A 116 9.17 -11.71 -0.48
CA VAL A 116 9.02 -13.10 -0.08
C VAL A 116 7.53 -13.41 0.06
N LEU A 117 7.08 -14.45 -0.65
CA LEU A 117 5.67 -14.85 -0.74
C LEU A 117 5.32 -15.87 0.35
N HIS A 118 4.23 -15.62 1.07
CA HIS A 118 3.68 -16.58 2.03
C HIS A 118 3.13 -17.83 1.30
N GLU A 119 3.32 -19.02 1.87
CA GLU A 119 2.85 -20.29 1.30
C GLU A 119 1.33 -20.32 1.04
N ASP A 120 0.55 -19.76 1.96
CA ASP A 120 -0.91 -19.63 1.83
C ASP A 120 -1.40 -18.52 0.89
N LEU A 121 -0.51 -17.73 0.26
CA LEU A 121 -0.92 -16.58 -0.56
C LEU A 121 -1.95 -16.99 -1.62
N GLU A 122 -1.66 -18.02 -2.40
CA GLU A 122 -2.53 -18.50 -3.48
C GLU A 122 -3.89 -18.97 -2.98
N MET A 123 -3.92 -19.66 -1.84
CA MET A 123 -5.17 -20.14 -1.23
C MET A 123 -6.04 -18.99 -0.74
N LEU A 124 -5.41 -17.91 -0.26
CA LEU A 124 -6.12 -16.76 0.31
C LEU A 124 -6.54 -15.72 -0.74
N LEU A 125 -5.93 -15.69 -1.92
CA LEU A 125 -6.29 -14.76 -2.98
C LEU A 125 -7.81 -14.71 -3.28
N PRO A 126 -8.52 -15.82 -3.49
CA PRO A 126 -9.97 -15.79 -3.71
C PRO A 126 -10.73 -15.04 -2.59
N TRP A 127 -10.41 -15.35 -1.33
CA TRP A 127 -11.02 -14.71 -0.17
C TRP A 127 -10.67 -13.22 -0.08
N LEU A 128 -9.44 -12.83 -0.41
CA LEU A 128 -9.03 -11.41 -0.44
C LEU A 128 -9.78 -10.63 -1.52
N LEU A 129 -10.03 -11.23 -2.69
CA LEU A 129 -10.72 -10.60 -3.82
C LEU A 129 -12.21 -10.30 -3.53
N GLU A 130 -12.83 -11.07 -2.64
CA GLU A 130 -14.18 -10.82 -2.14
C GLU A 130 -14.27 -9.57 -1.25
N GLN A 131 -13.14 -9.08 -0.72
CA GLN A 131 -13.14 -7.97 0.21
C GLN A 131 -13.41 -6.62 -0.47
N PRO A 132 -14.06 -5.67 0.23
CA PRO A 132 -14.40 -4.37 -0.31
C PRO A 132 -13.20 -3.41 -0.31
N PHE A 133 -12.20 -3.67 -1.16
CA PHE A 133 -10.99 -2.84 -1.28
C PHE A 133 -10.85 -2.12 -2.63
N ASP A 134 -10.02 -1.08 -2.64
CA ASP A 134 -9.49 -0.44 -3.83
C ASP A 134 -7.97 -0.69 -3.95
N VAL A 135 -7.27 -0.62 -2.81
CA VAL A 135 -5.85 -1.01 -2.66
C VAL A 135 -5.71 -1.82 -1.37
N MET A 136 -4.97 -2.93 -1.40
CA MET A 136 -4.72 -3.77 -0.24
C MET A 136 -3.25 -4.15 -0.12
N PRO A 137 -2.47 -3.47 0.75
CA PRO A 137 -1.11 -3.90 1.06
C PRO A 137 -1.11 -5.24 1.75
N LEU A 138 -0.20 -6.11 1.30
CA LEU A 138 -0.03 -7.48 1.80
C LEU A 138 1.12 -7.60 2.82
N HIS A 139 1.89 -6.51 2.98
CA HIS A 139 2.88 -6.34 4.02
C HIS A 139 2.38 -5.38 5.11
N HIS A 140 2.54 -5.74 6.39
CA HIS A 140 2.19 -4.88 7.53
C HIS A 140 3.36 -4.30 8.30
N GLY A 141 4.55 -4.36 7.72
CA GLY A 141 5.76 -3.90 8.37
C GLY A 141 6.28 -4.95 9.35
N SER A 142 7.60 -5.07 9.39
CA SER A 142 8.33 -5.85 10.38
C SER A 142 9.21 -4.91 11.19
N ALA A 143 9.38 -5.20 12.47
CA ALA A 143 10.36 -4.51 13.30
C ALA A 143 11.75 -5.18 13.22
N SER A 144 11.91 -6.25 12.42
CA SER A 144 13.17 -6.97 12.23
C SER A 144 14.30 -6.09 11.69
N ARG A 145 13.97 -5.11 10.82
CA ARG A 145 14.91 -4.09 10.33
C ARG A 145 15.47 -3.19 11.44
N LEU A 146 14.77 -3.10 12.57
CA LEU A 146 15.21 -2.40 13.77
C LEU A 146 15.88 -3.35 14.77
N GLY A 147 16.25 -4.56 14.37
CA GLY A 147 16.82 -5.58 15.24
C GLY A 147 15.82 -6.17 16.25
N ILE A 148 14.51 -5.95 16.09
CA ILE A 148 13.49 -6.55 16.95
C ILE A 148 13.06 -7.87 16.35
N ALA A 149 13.37 -8.97 17.03
CA ALA A 149 13.00 -10.31 16.60
C ALA A 149 11.47 -10.51 16.58
N GLU A 150 11.00 -11.38 15.68
CA GLU A 150 9.66 -11.95 15.78
C GLU A 150 9.61 -12.95 16.96
N PRO A 151 8.50 -13.05 17.73
CA PRO A 151 7.18 -12.41 17.56
C PRO A 151 7.03 -11.04 18.24
N GLU A 152 8.05 -10.52 18.91
CA GLU A 152 7.99 -9.23 19.60
C GLU A 152 7.71 -8.08 18.61
N GLY A 153 8.34 -8.13 17.43
CA GLY A 153 8.13 -7.18 16.35
C GLY A 153 6.67 -7.11 15.92
N SER A 154 6.05 -8.23 15.57
CA SER A 154 4.63 -8.29 15.21
C SER A 154 3.72 -7.73 16.31
N LEU A 155 3.94 -8.09 17.59
CA LEU A 155 3.13 -7.58 18.70
C LEU A 155 3.27 -6.06 18.88
N LEU A 156 4.49 -5.54 18.72
CA LEU A 156 4.75 -4.11 18.75
C LEU A 156 3.99 -3.40 17.62
N MET A 157 4.04 -3.94 16.40
CA MET A 157 3.33 -3.39 15.24
C MET A 157 1.81 -3.43 15.42
N GLU A 158 1.25 -4.50 16.01
CA GLU A 158 -0.19 -4.56 16.31
C GLU A 158 -0.63 -3.49 17.31
N ARG A 159 0.19 -3.20 18.34
CA ARG A 159 -0.12 -2.15 19.33
C ARG A 159 0.01 -0.76 18.75
N LEU A 160 1.03 -0.53 17.94
CA LEU A 160 1.28 0.75 17.28
C LEU A 160 0.23 1.07 16.23
N TYR A 161 -0.14 0.09 15.44
CA TYR A 161 -1.00 0.25 14.28
C TYR A 161 -2.20 -0.67 14.45
N PRO A 162 -3.16 -0.32 15.32
CA PRO A 162 -4.33 -1.16 15.51
C PRO A 162 -5.07 -1.35 14.19
N MET A 163 -5.74 -2.49 14.08
CA MET A 163 -6.63 -2.81 12.98
C MET A 163 -8.06 -2.86 13.50
N SER A 164 -8.99 -2.34 12.73
CA SER A 164 -10.43 -2.62 12.85
C SER A 164 -10.77 -3.70 11.82
N PRO A 165 -10.72 -4.99 12.20
CA PRO A 165 -11.01 -6.09 11.27
C PRO A 165 -12.51 -6.18 11.01
N TRP A 166 -12.90 -6.43 9.77
CA TRP A 166 -14.30 -6.73 9.41
C TRP A 166 -14.47 -8.12 8.79
N ALA A 167 -13.37 -8.75 8.35
CA ALA A 167 -13.38 -10.09 7.79
C ALA A 167 -12.28 -10.94 8.41
N ARG A 168 -12.57 -12.23 8.56
CA ARG A 168 -11.62 -13.25 9.03
C ARG A 168 -11.71 -14.47 8.12
N SER A 169 -10.57 -15.04 7.77
CA SER A 169 -10.48 -16.31 7.09
C SER A 169 -10.27 -17.43 8.11
N ASN A 170 -10.98 -18.54 7.92
CA ASN A 170 -10.76 -19.78 8.66
C ASN A 170 -9.94 -20.81 7.84
N ALA A 171 -9.58 -20.48 6.59
CA ALA A 171 -8.96 -21.42 5.67
C ALA A 171 -7.58 -21.89 6.16
N THR A 172 -6.79 -20.97 6.73
CA THR A 172 -5.52 -21.20 7.43
C THR A 172 -5.18 -19.96 8.27
N GLY A 173 -4.35 -20.08 9.31
CA GLY A 173 -3.62 -18.96 9.95
C GLY A 173 -4.42 -17.83 10.64
N GLY A 174 -5.76 -17.85 10.64
CA GLY A 174 -6.57 -16.82 11.28
C GLY A 174 -6.40 -15.42 10.66
N PHE A 175 -6.19 -15.36 9.34
CA PHE A 175 -6.01 -14.10 8.60
C PHE A 175 -7.21 -13.18 8.74
N ARG A 176 -6.95 -11.88 8.77
CA ARG A 176 -7.94 -10.82 8.96
C ARG A 176 -7.73 -9.73 7.94
N VAL A 177 -8.83 -9.18 7.44
CA VAL A 177 -8.82 -7.97 6.62
C VAL A 177 -9.53 -6.86 7.37
N GLY A 178 -8.91 -5.68 7.37
CA GLY A 178 -9.38 -4.55 8.16
C GLY A 178 -8.82 -3.20 7.72
N TYR A 179 -9.36 -2.15 8.32
CA TYR A 179 -8.78 -0.82 8.24
C TYR A 179 -7.67 -0.73 9.29
N THR A 180 -6.57 -0.08 8.96
CA THR A 180 -5.55 0.27 9.94
C THR A 180 -5.24 1.76 9.87
N SER A 181 -4.56 2.24 10.90
CA SER A 181 -4.22 3.64 11.05
C SER A 181 -3.37 4.10 9.85
N PRO A 182 -3.52 5.34 9.38
CA PRO A 182 -2.88 5.81 8.16
C PRO A 182 -1.36 5.96 8.32
N GLU A 183 -0.83 5.91 9.54
CA GLU A 183 0.60 5.87 9.85
C GLU A 183 1.17 4.44 9.84
N ALA A 184 0.35 3.42 9.58
CA ALA A 184 0.82 2.04 9.55
C ALA A 184 1.94 1.89 8.52
N TRP A 185 3.00 1.22 8.93
CA TRP A 185 4.16 0.90 8.10
C TRP A 185 3.80 -0.20 7.09
N MET A 186 2.97 0.16 6.13
CA MET A 186 2.71 -0.64 4.96
C MET A 186 3.79 -0.29 3.95
N LEU A 187 4.60 -1.26 3.52
CA LEU A 187 5.59 -1.03 2.45
C LEU A 187 4.97 -1.34 1.08
N THR A 188 5.64 -0.94 0.00
CA THR A 188 5.19 -1.22 -1.39
C THR A 188 5.58 -2.57 -1.96
N VAL A 189 6.37 -3.35 -1.20
CA VAL A 189 6.87 -4.69 -1.55
C VAL A 189 5.79 -5.64 -2.08
N GLY A 190 4.53 -5.49 -1.65
CA GLY A 190 3.43 -6.31 -2.16
C GLY A 190 2.05 -5.75 -1.85
N TYR A 191 1.21 -5.63 -2.87
CA TYR A 191 -0.18 -5.18 -2.73
C TYR A 191 -1.11 -5.67 -3.84
N LEU A 192 -2.39 -5.76 -3.53
CA LEU A 192 -3.47 -5.86 -4.51
C LEU A 192 -3.99 -4.46 -4.86
N VAL A 193 -4.29 -4.23 -6.13
CA VAL A 193 -4.93 -2.99 -6.59
C VAL A 193 -6.02 -3.29 -7.60
N ARG A 194 -7.20 -2.69 -7.44
CA ARG A 194 -8.25 -2.78 -8.46
C ARG A 194 -7.96 -1.82 -9.61
N LYS A 195 -8.30 -2.19 -10.85
CA LYS A 195 -8.07 -1.33 -12.03
C LYS A 195 -8.66 0.07 -11.87
N ARG A 196 -9.86 0.21 -11.27
CA ARG A 196 -10.44 1.54 -11.01
C ARG A 196 -9.56 2.42 -10.12
N ALA A 197 -8.86 1.81 -9.16
CA ALA A 197 -7.95 2.51 -8.25
C ALA A 197 -6.65 2.87 -8.97
N ALA A 198 -6.08 1.93 -9.74
CA ALA A 198 -4.91 2.20 -10.59
C ALA A 198 -5.16 3.35 -11.56
N ARG A 199 -6.30 3.35 -12.26
CA ARG A 199 -6.72 4.45 -13.14
C ARG A 199 -6.91 5.77 -12.40
N HIS A 200 -7.45 5.74 -11.18
CA HIS A 200 -7.61 6.94 -10.38
C HIS A 200 -6.25 7.52 -9.97
N LEU A 201 -5.32 6.68 -9.49
CA LEU A 201 -3.98 7.08 -9.11
C LEU A 201 -3.16 7.58 -10.30
N ALA A 202 -3.23 6.88 -11.44
CA ALA A 202 -2.57 7.29 -12.67
C ALA A 202 -2.99 8.70 -13.10
N ARG A 203 -4.29 9.03 -13.02
CA ARG A 203 -4.82 10.37 -13.33
C ARG A 203 -4.35 11.44 -12.34
N LEU A 204 -4.28 11.11 -11.06
CA LEU A 204 -3.77 12.04 -10.05
C LEU A 204 -2.29 12.38 -10.25
N GLU A 205 -1.57 11.49 -10.94
CA GLU A 205 -0.13 11.56 -11.16
C GLU A 205 0.22 11.71 -12.66
N GLU A 206 -0.71 12.23 -13.47
CA GLU A 206 -0.46 12.58 -14.87
C GLU A 206 0.61 13.69 -15.00
N GLY A 207 0.74 14.53 -13.96
CA GLY A 207 1.82 15.52 -13.85
C GLY A 207 3.01 15.03 -13.04
N LEU A 208 3.51 15.91 -12.17
CA LEU A 208 4.64 15.61 -11.30
C LEU A 208 4.24 14.66 -10.17
N LEU A 209 5.12 13.72 -9.84
CA LEU A 209 4.99 12.84 -8.67
C LEU A 209 5.04 13.68 -7.38
N THR A 210 4.06 13.50 -6.50
CA THR A 210 3.89 14.28 -5.26
C THR A 210 3.84 13.42 -3.99
N ARG A 211 4.10 12.11 -4.10
CA ARG A 211 4.11 11.17 -2.97
C ARG A 211 5.09 10.01 -3.18
N VAL A 212 5.47 9.36 -2.08
CA VAL A 212 6.12 8.04 -2.13
C VAL A 212 5.11 6.94 -2.48
N ALA A 213 5.62 5.80 -2.94
CA ALA A 213 4.83 4.69 -3.46
C ALA A 213 3.85 4.14 -2.40
N ASP A 214 4.31 4.02 -1.16
CA ASP A 214 3.62 3.45 -0.01
C ASP A 214 2.93 4.49 0.90
N ASP A 215 2.68 5.71 0.41
CA ASP A 215 1.88 6.68 1.17
C ASP A 215 0.38 6.34 1.08
N TYR A 216 -0.01 5.22 1.69
CA TYR A 216 -1.38 4.71 1.67
C TYR A 216 -2.37 5.63 2.38
N ARG A 217 -1.88 6.50 3.27
CA ARG A 217 -2.65 7.61 3.82
C ARG A 217 -3.11 8.55 2.71
N VAL A 218 -2.19 9.01 1.87
CA VAL A 218 -2.49 9.90 0.75
C VAL A 218 -3.42 9.19 -0.24
N ILE A 219 -3.12 7.95 -0.61
CA ILE A 219 -3.98 7.12 -1.48
C ILE A 219 -5.42 7.10 -0.96
N GLY A 220 -5.62 6.84 0.34
CA GLY A 220 -6.96 6.82 0.90
C GLY A 220 -7.60 8.21 1.06
N ASN A 221 -6.82 9.29 1.19
CA ASN A 221 -7.35 10.66 1.21
C ASN A 221 -7.95 11.08 -0.14
N HIS A 222 -7.56 10.42 -1.24
CA HIS A 222 -8.23 10.52 -2.53
C HIS A 222 -9.56 9.75 -2.58
N GLY A 223 -10.00 9.19 -1.46
CA GLY A 223 -11.27 8.50 -1.32
C GLY A 223 -11.22 7.04 -1.74
N LEU A 224 -10.02 6.45 -1.89
CA LEU A 224 -9.82 5.02 -2.14
C LEU A 224 -9.94 4.22 -0.83
N ARG A 225 -10.55 3.03 -0.89
CA ARG A 225 -10.56 2.06 0.21
C ARG A 225 -9.21 1.36 0.26
N VAL A 226 -8.35 1.88 1.12
CA VAL A 226 -7.12 1.18 1.51
C VAL A 226 -7.43 0.32 2.73
N CYS A 227 -7.18 -0.98 2.61
CA CYS A 227 -7.29 -1.93 3.71
C CYS A 227 -6.07 -2.81 3.76
N GLN A 228 -5.87 -3.56 4.84
CA GLN A 228 -4.70 -4.40 5.01
C GLN A 228 -5.12 -5.80 5.44
N VAL A 229 -4.33 -6.80 5.04
CA VAL A 229 -4.41 -8.18 5.56
C VAL A 229 -3.39 -8.37 6.69
N ARG A 230 -3.77 -9.12 7.74
CA ARG A 230 -2.87 -9.55 8.83
C ARG A 230 -3.11 -11.02 9.20
N PRO A 231 -2.05 -11.81 9.47
CA PRO A 231 -0.63 -11.46 9.35
C PRO A 231 -0.22 -11.18 7.90
N SER A 232 1.02 -10.72 7.68
CA SER A 232 1.53 -10.39 6.34
C SER A 232 1.51 -11.61 5.43
N LEU A 233 1.11 -11.43 4.18
CA LEU A 233 1.22 -12.45 3.13
C LEU A 233 2.44 -12.24 2.23
N ILE A 234 3.05 -11.06 2.33
CA ILE A 234 4.27 -10.69 1.64
C ILE A 234 5.13 -9.90 2.61
N TRP A 235 6.42 -10.17 2.65
CA TRP A 235 7.40 -9.37 3.37
C TRP A 235 8.63 -9.12 2.53
N GLU A 236 9.41 -8.12 2.94
CA GLU A 236 10.68 -7.81 2.31
C GLU A 236 11.76 -8.79 2.76
N SER A 237 12.56 -9.28 1.81
CA SER A 237 13.69 -10.16 2.14
C SER A 237 14.66 -9.45 3.07
N ALA A 238 14.96 -10.07 4.21
CA ALA A 238 15.95 -9.57 5.16
C ALA A 238 17.40 -9.75 4.65
N ASN A 239 17.59 -10.58 3.62
CA ASN A 239 18.90 -10.94 3.09
C ASN A 239 19.30 -10.12 1.86
N GLN A 240 18.39 -9.29 1.35
CA GLN A 240 18.62 -8.49 0.14
C GLN A 240 18.72 -7.00 0.49
N GLU A 241 19.81 -6.37 0.08
CA GLU A 241 19.97 -4.92 0.14
C GLU A 241 19.29 -4.25 -1.07
N SER A 242 18.94 -2.96 -0.93
CA SER A 242 18.42 -2.17 -2.04
C SER A 242 19.49 -1.99 -3.12
N VAL A 243 19.15 -2.34 -4.36
CA VAL A 243 20.04 -2.21 -5.53
C VAL A 243 20.24 -0.74 -5.95
N ILE A 244 19.37 0.16 -5.48
CA ILE A 244 19.38 1.59 -5.85
C ILE A 244 20.08 2.43 -4.77
N THR A 245 20.00 2.07 -3.48
CA THR A 245 20.67 2.78 -2.38
C THR A 245 21.10 1.84 -1.24
N GLY A 246 22.37 1.87 -0.85
CA GLY A 246 22.88 1.15 0.34
C GLY A 246 22.37 1.69 1.69
N THR A 247 21.66 2.83 1.68
CA THR A 247 20.93 3.33 2.84
C THR A 247 19.44 3.04 2.65
N GLY A 248 18.89 2.19 3.52
CA GLY A 248 17.45 2.01 3.64
C GLY A 248 16.74 3.31 4.00
N ARG A 249 15.41 3.27 4.02
CA ARG A 249 14.54 4.42 4.31
C ARG A 249 14.99 5.16 5.58
N VAL A 250 15.28 6.46 5.47
CA VAL A 250 15.59 7.31 6.64
C VAL A 250 14.31 7.49 7.47
N LEU A 251 14.32 6.94 8.70
CA LEU A 251 13.22 6.95 9.64
C LEU A 251 13.12 8.30 10.37
N GLY A 252 12.41 9.25 9.78
CA GLY A 252 12.03 10.52 10.43
C GLY A 252 13.18 11.51 10.63
N SER A 253 12.88 12.81 10.56
CA SER A 253 13.89 13.88 10.67
C SER A 253 14.38 14.13 12.11
N SER A 254 13.80 13.46 13.11
CA SER A 254 14.13 13.65 14.54
C SER A 254 14.86 12.48 15.19
N ASP A 255 14.91 11.32 14.54
CA ASP A 255 15.57 10.15 15.12
C ASP A 255 16.95 10.01 14.50
N THR A 256 17.97 10.14 15.32
CA THR A 256 19.36 10.03 14.89
C THR A 256 19.83 8.58 14.83
N THR A 257 19.13 7.65 15.49
CA THR A 257 19.50 6.23 15.58
C THR A 257 18.27 5.31 15.58
N ASP A 258 18.45 4.04 15.18
CA ASP A 258 17.42 3.00 15.31
C ASP A 258 16.96 2.83 16.76
N THR A 259 17.86 3.05 17.73
CA THR A 259 17.52 2.99 19.16
C THR A 259 16.47 4.04 19.54
N ASP A 260 16.55 5.25 18.96
CA ASP A 260 15.57 6.31 19.21
C ASP A 260 14.21 5.98 18.60
N VAL A 261 14.22 5.39 17.40
CA VAL A 261 13.01 4.88 16.73
C VAL A 261 12.33 3.82 17.62
N ILE A 262 13.08 2.82 18.08
CA ILE A 262 12.57 1.73 18.93
C ILE A 262 12.01 2.28 20.24
N ARG A 263 12.73 3.21 20.89
CA ARG A 263 12.27 3.84 22.13
C ARG A 263 10.94 4.57 21.93
N ARG A 264 10.82 5.36 20.86
CA ARG A 264 9.57 6.06 20.53
C ARG A 264 8.45 5.07 20.22
N MET A 265 8.72 4.03 19.43
CA MET A 265 7.75 2.98 19.11
C MET A 265 7.22 2.31 20.38
N ARG A 266 8.10 1.89 21.29
CA ARG A 266 7.70 1.29 22.57
C ARG A 266 6.87 2.27 23.42
N SER A 267 7.26 3.54 23.47
CA SER A 267 6.50 4.59 24.18
C SER A 267 5.10 4.82 23.59
N GLN A 268 4.98 4.85 22.27
CA GLN A 268 3.69 4.99 21.60
C GLN A 268 2.80 3.76 21.80
N ALA A 269 3.38 2.56 21.79
CA ALA A 269 2.67 1.30 21.96
C ALA A 269 2.06 1.14 23.37
N THR A 270 2.64 1.77 24.39
CA THR A 270 2.12 1.77 25.77
C THR A 270 1.13 2.91 26.05
N SER A 271 1.02 3.89 25.14
CA SER A 271 0.11 5.03 25.30
C SER A 271 -1.35 4.66 25.04
N ARG A 272 -2.10 4.39 26.12
CA ARG A 272 -3.54 4.09 26.04
C ARG A 272 -4.34 5.22 25.38
N GLY A 273 -4.00 6.48 25.65
CA GLY A 273 -4.65 7.63 25.04
C GLY A 273 -4.45 7.68 23.52
N LEU A 274 -3.24 7.40 23.04
CA LEU A 274 -2.95 7.32 21.60
C LEU A 274 -3.69 6.15 20.96
N HIS A 275 -3.69 4.99 21.60
CA HIS A 275 -4.41 3.81 21.13
C HIS A 275 -5.91 4.07 20.95
N LEU A 276 -6.57 4.64 21.97
CA LEU A 276 -8.00 4.94 21.92
C LEU A 276 -8.35 5.95 20.80
N ARG A 277 -7.50 6.96 20.57
CA ARG A 277 -7.69 7.90 19.46
C ARG A 277 -7.57 7.21 18.10
N LYS A 278 -6.58 6.31 17.93
CA LYS A 278 -6.43 5.50 16.71
C LYS A 278 -7.67 4.64 16.49
N GLN A 279 -8.19 3.97 17.53
CA GLN A 279 -9.43 3.20 17.44
C GLN A 279 -10.65 4.05 17.04
N ALA A 280 -10.84 5.21 17.68
CA ALA A 280 -11.95 6.11 17.33
C ALA A 280 -11.88 6.59 15.86
N TRP A 281 -10.68 6.92 15.39
CA TRP A 281 -10.45 7.29 13.99
C TRP A 281 -10.74 6.13 13.04
N LEU A 282 -10.34 4.90 13.39
CA LEU A 282 -10.61 3.71 12.59
C LEU A 282 -12.11 3.47 12.43
N THR A 283 -12.89 3.61 13.51
CA THR A 283 -14.34 3.51 13.46
C THR A 283 -14.94 4.54 12.51
N GLY A 284 -14.49 5.80 12.58
CA GLY A 284 -14.94 6.85 11.65
C GLY A 284 -14.59 6.54 10.19
N ARG A 285 -13.39 6.00 9.94
CA ARG A 285 -12.97 5.63 8.58
C ARG A 285 -13.73 4.43 8.05
N ASP A 286 -13.95 3.40 8.87
CA ASP A 286 -14.81 2.27 8.52
C ASP A 286 -16.19 2.74 8.06
N LEU A 287 -16.85 3.61 8.82
CA LEU A 287 -18.14 4.17 8.44
C LEU A 287 -18.10 4.89 7.08
N SER A 288 -17.09 5.74 6.85
CA SER A 288 -16.93 6.47 5.59
C SER A 288 -16.65 5.54 4.39
N SER A 289 -15.99 4.42 4.63
CA SER A 289 -15.57 3.47 3.61
C SER A 289 -16.75 2.69 3.03
N ARG A 290 -17.79 2.47 3.85
CA ARG A 290 -19.02 1.77 3.48
C ARG A 290 -19.85 2.54 2.46
N LEU A 291 -19.58 3.83 2.26
CA LEU A 291 -20.23 4.62 1.23
C LEU A 291 -19.90 4.08 -0.18
N PRO A 292 -20.89 4.10 -1.11
CA PRO A 292 -20.67 3.74 -2.51
C PRO A 292 -19.56 4.58 -3.15
N TRP A 293 -18.86 4.00 -4.13
CA TRP A 293 -17.80 4.71 -4.88
C TRP A 293 -18.28 6.06 -5.43
N SER A 294 -19.48 6.10 -6.02
CA SER A 294 -20.09 7.32 -6.56
C SER A 294 -20.24 8.44 -5.52
N VAL A 295 -20.64 8.08 -4.31
CA VAL A 295 -20.76 9.03 -3.18
C VAL A 295 -19.37 9.49 -2.75
N ARG A 296 -18.45 8.55 -2.51
CA ARG A 296 -17.06 8.87 -2.13
C ARG A 296 -16.40 9.79 -3.14
N GLN A 297 -16.65 9.60 -4.44
CA GLN A 297 -16.11 10.39 -5.53
C GLN A 297 -17.04 11.53 -5.99
N SER A 298 -18.05 11.90 -5.21
CA SER A 298 -18.88 13.07 -5.51
C SER A 298 -18.07 14.37 -5.36
N ALA A 299 -18.48 15.43 -6.07
CA ALA A 299 -17.85 16.74 -5.93
C ALA A 299 -17.95 17.27 -4.49
N LEU A 300 -19.08 17.03 -3.82
CA LEU A 300 -19.28 17.40 -2.41
C LEU A 300 -18.29 16.67 -1.50
N SER A 301 -18.18 15.35 -1.61
CA SER A 301 -17.24 14.58 -0.78
C SER A 301 -15.79 14.94 -1.07
N ARG A 302 -15.42 15.22 -2.34
CA ARG A 302 -14.09 15.75 -2.67
C ARG A 302 -13.82 17.11 -2.03
N ARG A 303 -14.78 18.05 -2.11
CA ARG A 303 -14.65 19.37 -1.47
C ARG A 303 -14.52 19.25 0.04
N ALA A 304 -15.38 18.45 0.69
CA ALA A 304 -15.32 18.21 2.12
C ALA A 304 -13.96 17.64 2.54
N ARG A 305 -13.43 16.65 1.81
CA ARG A 305 -12.08 16.10 2.06
C ARG A 305 -10.97 17.12 1.82
N ALA A 306 -11.05 17.90 0.74
CA ALA A 306 -10.07 18.93 0.43
C ALA A 306 -10.04 20.00 1.54
N SER A 307 -11.19 20.53 1.93
CA SER A 307 -11.32 21.49 3.04
C SER A 307 -10.79 20.91 4.35
N TRP A 308 -11.10 19.65 4.66
CA TRP A 308 -10.55 18.99 5.84
C TRP A 308 -9.03 18.87 5.76
N ASN A 309 -8.48 18.40 4.64
CA ASN A 309 -7.04 18.23 4.46
C ASN A 309 -6.26 19.55 4.48
N ASP A 310 -6.87 20.64 4.03
CA ASP A 310 -6.30 21.99 4.04
C ASP A 310 -6.38 22.64 5.43
N ALA A 311 -7.45 22.35 6.18
CA ALA A 311 -7.64 22.87 7.54
C ALA A 311 -6.72 22.19 8.56
N VAL A 312 -6.52 20.87 8.49
CA VAL A 312 -5.78 20.12 9.52
C VAL A 312 -4.35 20.64 9.75
N PRO A 313 -3.52 20.92 8.73
CA PRO A 313 -2.20 21.50 8.95
C PRO A 313 -2.22 22.85 9.69
N ARG A 314 -3.27 23.64 9.47
CA ARG A 314 -3.50 24.97 10.10
C ARG A 314 -4.09 24.89 11.50
N MET A 315 -4.56 23.72 11.94
CA MET A 315 -5.07 23.56 13.30
C MET A 315 -3.93 23.66 14.33
N PRO A 316 -4.20 24.21 15.54
CA PRO A 316 -3.26 24.16 16.65
C PRO A 316 -2.76 22.71 16.90
N ALA A 317 -1.48 22.54 17.23
CA ALA A 317 -0.87 21.21 17.42
C ALA A 317 -1.70 20.30 18.34
N ARG A 318 -2.21 20.84 19.46
CA ARG A 318 -3.08 20.14 20.40
C ARG A 318 -4.37 19.56 19.79
N LEU A 319 -4.88 20.16 18.70
CA LEU A 319 -6.07 19.71 17.98
C LEU A 319 -5.71 18.82 16.78
N ARG A 320 -4.52 18.95 16.20
CA ARG A 320 -4.06 18.12 15.07
C ARG A 320 -4.09 16.63 15.42
N HIS A 321 -3.67 16.28 16.65
CA HIS A 321 -3.69 14.89 17.12
C HIS A 321 -5.10 14.29 17.28
N LEU A 322 -6.14 15.13 17.40
CA LEU A 322 -7.54 14.68 17.43
C LEU A 322 -8.06 14.43 16.02
N ALA A 323 -7.64 15.25 15.05
CA ALA A 323 -8.01 15.11 13.65
C ALA A 323 -7.20 14.01 12.91
N ARG A 324 -5.96 13.74 13.37
CA ARG A 324 -5.03 12.76 12.80
C ARG A 324 -4.23 12.09 13.94
N PRO A 325 -4.70 10.95 14.48
CA PRO A 325 -4.02 10.28 15.57
C PRO A 325 -2.75 9.58 15.09
N GLY A 326 -1.58 10.11 15.45
CA GLY A 326 -0.28 9.53 15.09
C GLY A 326 0.67 10.48 14.36
N VAL A 327 0.20 11.68 13.99
CA VAL A 327 1.06 12.76 13.51
C VAL A 327 1.57 13.55 14.74
N PRO A 328 2.89 13.68 14.96
CA PRO A 328 3.44 14.51 16.04
C PRO A 328 3.16 16.01 15.86
#